data_AF-A0A942ICM0-F1
#
_entry.id   AF-A0A942ICM0-F1
#
_cell.length_a   1.000
_cell.length_b   1.000
_cell.length_c   1.000
_cell.angle_alpha   90.00
_cell.angle_beta   90.00
_cell.angle_gamma   90.00
#
_symmetry.space_group_name_H-M   'P 1'
#
loop_
_entity.id
_entity.type
_entity.pdbx_description
1 polymer ?
#
loop_
_entity_poly.entity_id
_entity_poly.type
_entity_poly.pdbx_seq_one_letter_code
_entity_poly.pdbx_strand_id
1 'polypeptide(L)'
;MIRSLNIILIFTSVFMLAGVYALKFSIENTASERTALIAQIDAQEGDLSLLKADEAVLNQPGHIEPIIQRHAAALGVEPVKQEQFGAFADLPMRPVKPNSAAMDSLFTALEAGIDPIDAILELEGIE
;
A
#
# COMPACT_ATOMS: atom_id res chain seq x y z
N MET A 1 -42.18 -53.46 1.31
CA MET A 1 -40.97 -52.80 1.87
C MET A 1 -39.85 -52.68 0.84
N ILE A 2 -39.34 -53.79 0.27
CA ILE A 2 -38.30 -53.75 -0.79
C ILE A 2 -38.69 -52.93 -2.03
N ARG A 3 -39.95 -53.05 -2.48
CA ARG A 3 -40.45 -52.29 -3.64
C ARG A 3 -40.41 -50.77 -3.40
N SER A 4 -40.82 -50.32 -2.21
CA SER A 4 -40.78 -48.91 -1.80
C SER A 4 -39.34 -48.40 -1.66
N LEU A 5 -38.45 -49.22 -1.10
CA LEU A 5 -37.04 -48.89 -0.95
C LEU A 5 -36.33 -48.78 -2.31
N ASN A 6 -36.63 -49.66 -3.27
CA ASN A 6 -36.12 -49.57 -4.63
C ASN A 6 -36.61 -48.32 -5.36
N ILE A 7 -37.87 -47.93 -5.17
CA ILE A 7 -38.41 -46.69 -5.74
C ILE A 7 -37.64 -45.48 -5.20
N ILE A 8 -37.41 -45.41 -3.89
CA ILE A 8 -36.63 -44.33 -3.28
C ILE A 8 -35.21 -44.31 -3.86
N LEU A 9 -34.54 -45.45 -3.93
CA LEU A 9 -33.17 -45.55 -4.48
C LEU A 9 -33.09 -45.06 -5.94
N ILE A 10 -34.08 -45.41 -6.77
CA ILE A 10 -34.13 -44.92 -8.16
C ILE A 10 -34.28 -43.40 -8.18
N PHE A 11 -35.21 -42.84 -7.41
CA PHE A 11 -35.38 -41.39 -7.35
C PHE A 11 -34.11 -40.68 -6.85
N THR A 12 -33.51 -41.17 -5.77
CA THR A 12 -32.24 -40.63 -5.26
C THR A 12 -31.14 -40.68 -6.31
N SER A 13 -31.06 -41.76 -7.09
CA SER A 13 -30.06 -41.92 -8.15
C SER A 13 -30.27 -40.92 -9.28
N VAL A 14 -31.53 -40.70 -9.70
CA VAL A 14 -31.88 -39.70 -10.71
C VAL A 14 -31.58 -38.28 -10.21
N PHE A 15 -31.89 -37.98 -8.95
CA PHE A 15 -31.55 -36.68 -8.35
C PHE A 15 -30.04 -36.45 -8.28
N MET A 16 -29.27 -37.46 -7.88
CA MET A 16 -27.80 -37.38 -7.87
C MET A 16 -27.25 -37.13 -9.28
N LEU A 17 -27.75 -37.85 -10.29
CA LEU A 17 -27.33 -37.66 -11.69
C LEU A 17 -27.63 -36.23 -12.19
N ALA A 18 -28.84 -35.74 -11.91
CA ALA A 18 -29.24 -34.37 -12.27
C ALA A 18 -28.36 -33.33 -11.55
N GLY A 19 -28.07 -33.54 -10.26
CA GLY A 19 -27.20 -32.67 -9.47
C GLY A 19 -25.78 -32.58 -10.03
N VAL A 20 -25.16 -33.71 -10.37
CA VAL A 20 -23.82 -33.74 -10.97
C VAL A 20 -23.80 -33.04 -12.32
N TYR A 21 -24.83 -33.23 -13.16
CA TYR A 21 -24.91 -32.58 -14.46
C TYR A 21 -25.10 -31.07 -14.34
N ALA A 22 -25.98 -30.62 -13.43
CA ALA A 22 -26.19 -29.20 -13.15
C ALA A 22 -24.90 -28.55 -12.63
N LEU A 23 -24.16 -29.22 -11.75
CA LEU A 23 -22.88 -28.73 -11.25
C LEU A 23 -21.85 -28.60 -12.37
N LYS A 24 -21.72 -29.62 -13.23
CA LYS A 24 -20.81 -29.58 -14.38
C LYS A 24 -21.11 -28.38 -15.28
N PHE A 25 -22.38 -28.16 -15.61
CA PHE A 25 -22.80 -27.04 -16.45
C PHE A 25 -22.52 -25.68 -15.79
N SER A 26 -22.78 -25.56 -14.48
CA SER A 26 -22.47 -24.33 -13.73
C SER A 26 -20.98 -24.01 -13.73
N ILE A 27 -20.11 -25.01 -13.62
CA ILE A 27 -18.65 -24.83 -13.65
C ILE A 27 -18.20 -24.38 -15.04
N GLU A 28 -18.73 -25.00 -16.09
CA GLU A 28 -18.39 -24.66 -17.47
C GLU A 28 -18.82 -23.23 -17.82
N ASN A 29 -20.01 -22.80 -17.39
CA ASN A 29 -20.46 -21.42 -17.55
C ASN A 29 -19.55 -20.43 -16.79
N THR A 30 -19.21 -20.74 -15.54
CA THR A 30 -18.30 -19.89 -14.72
C THR A 30 -16.91 -19.78 -15.36
N ALA A 31 -16.39 -20.88 -15.92
CA ALA A 31 -15.09 -20.88 -16.61
C ALA A 31 -15.12 -20.04 -17.90
N SER A 32 -16.22 -20.09 -18.63
CA SER A 32 -16.45 -19.24 -19.82
C SER A 32 -16.49 -17.76 -19.45
N GLU A 33 -17.29 -17.40 -18.44
CA GLU A 33 -17.38 -16.02 -17.93
C GLU A 33 -16.02 -15.51 -17.44
N ARG A 34 -15.26 -16.33 -16.70
CA ARG A 34 -13.91 -15.98 -16.25
C ARG A 34 -13.00 -15.67 -17.44
N THR A 35 -13.04 -16.50 -18.48
CA THR A 35 -12.21 -16.30 -19.68
C THR A 35 -12.60 -15.01 -20.41
N ALA A 36 -13.90 -14.72 -20.51
CA ALA A 36 -14.39 -13.48 -21.10
C ALA A 36 -13.95 -12.24 -20.32
N LEU A 37 -13.99 -12.29 -18.98
CA LEU A 37 -13.53 -11.21 -18.12
C LEU A 37 -12.03 -10.97 -18.24
N ILE A 38 -11.21 -12.02 -18.31
CA ILE A 38 -9.76 -11.88 -18.52
C ILE A 38 -9.48 -11.19 -19.86
N ALA A 39 -10.13 -11.62 -20.94
CA ALA A 39 -9.96 -10.98 -22.24
C ALA A 39 -10.38 -9.50 -22.23
N GLN A 40 -11.42 -9.14 -21.45
CA GLN A 40 -11.84 -7.76 -21.27
C GLN A 40 -10.80 -6.95 -20.48
N ILE A 41 -10.23 -7.52 -19.41
CA ILE A 41 -9.19 -6.87 -18.61
C ILE A 41 -7.96 -6.62 -19.47
N ASP A 42 -7.49 -7.63 -20.22
CA ASP A 42 -6.31 -7.50 -21.08
C ASP A 42 -6.48 -6.38 -22.14
N ALA A 43 -7.68 -6.27 -22.72
CA ALA A 43 -8.00 -5.20 -23.65
C ALA A 43 -7.96 -3.81 -22.97
N GLN A 44 -8.57 -3.69 -21.78
CA GLN A 44 -8.60 -2.44 -21.02
C GLN A 44 -7.22 -2.02 -20.51
N GLU A 45 -6.37 -2.98 -20.13
CA GLU A 45 -4.98 -2.71 -19.76
C GLU A 45 -4.17 -2.17 -20.96
N GLY A 46 -4.42 -2.68 -22.16
CA GLY A 46 -3.87 -2.15 -23.40
C GLY A 46 -4.27 -0.68 -23.64
N ASP A 47 -5.55 -0.37 -23.55
CA ASP A 47 -6.08 0.99 -23.70
C ASP A 47 -5.50 1.95 -22.63
N LEU A 48 -5.40 1.48 -21.39
CA LEU A 48 -4.87 2.25 -20.27
C LEU A 48 -3.36 2.51 -20.42
N SER A 49 -2.62 1.55 -20.97
CA SER A 49 -1.21 1.73 -21.31
C SER A 49 -1.00 2.83 -22.34
N LEU A 50 -1.85 2.86 -23.38
CA LEU A 50 -1.82 3.92 -24.38
C LEU A 50 -2.12 5.29 -23.76
N LEU A 51 -3.16 5.38 -22.93
CA LEU A 51 -3.53 6.64 -22.26
C LEU A 51 -2.40 7.16 -21.35
N LYS A 52 -1.73 6.26 -20.62
CA LYS A 52 -0.56 6.61 -19.80
C LYS A 52 0.61 7.10 -20.63
N ALA A 53 0.81 6.55 -21.83
CA ALA A 53 1.86 7.02 -22.73
C ALA A 53 1.56 8.46 -23.19
N ASP A 54 0.31 8.74 -23.56
CA ASP A 54 -0.12 10.09 -23.95
C ASP A 54 -0.01 11.08 -22.80
N GLU A 55 -0.44 10.69 -21.59
CA GLU A 55 -0.27 11.49 -20.37
C GLU A 55 1.21 11.80 -20.11
N ALA A 56 2.09 10.80 -20.24
CA ALA A 56 3.52 10.99 -20.06
C ALA A 56 4.09 11.98 -21.08
N VAL A 57 3.65 11.94 -22.34
CA VAL A 57 4.05 12.90 -23.37
C VAL A 57 3.56 14.31 -23.02
N LEU A 58 2.29 14.47 -22.68
CA LEU A 58 1.72 15.78 -22.35
C LEU A 58 2.33 16.41 -21.10
N ASN A 59 2.79 15.60 -20.15
CA ASN A 59 3.46 16.05 -18.94
C ASN A 59 4.97 16.30 -19.09
N GLN A 60 5.55 16.05 -20.27
CA GLN A 60 6.97 16.35 -20.49
C GLN A 60 7.21 17.87 -20.43
N PRO A 61 8.34 18.32 -19.85
CA PRO A 61 8.70 19.75 -19.83
C PRO A 61 8.67 20.39 -21.22
N GLY A 62 9.10 19.68 -22.26
CA GLY A 62 9.07 20.19 -23.64
C GLY A 62 7.65 20.48 -24.18
N HIS A 63 6.62 19.80 -23.67
CA HIS A 63 5.23 20.04 -24.02
C HIS A 63 4.57 21.11 -23.15
N ILE A 64 4.90 21.15 -21.86
CA ILE A 64 4.32 22.10 -20.90
C ILE A 64 4.93 23.50 -21.04
N GLU A 65 6.25 23.60 -21.22
CA GLU A 65 6.98 24.88 -21.21
C GLU A 65 6.42 25.92 -22.20
N PRO A 66 6.11 25.57 -23.47
CA PRO A 66 5.51 26.53 -24.40
C PRO A 66 4.11 27.01 -23.98
N ILE A 67 3.34 26.15 -23.30
CA ILE A 67 2.01 26.49 -22.80
C ILE A 67 2.12 27.49 -21.64
N ILE A 68 3.06 27.25 -20.72
CA ILE A 68 3.36 28.16 -19.61
C ILE A 68 3.80 29.51 -20.17
N GLN A 69 4.73 29.53 -21.12
CA GLN A 69 5.23 30.78 -21.71
C GLN A 69 4.11 31.57 -22.41
N ARG A 70 3.23 30.90 -23.15
CA ARG A 70 2.09 31.54 -23.82
C ARG A 70 1.11 32.18 -22.84
N HIS A 71 0.92 31.57 -21.68
CA HIS A 71 -0.07 31.98 -20.67
C HIS A 71 0.56 32.56 -19.40
N ALA A 72 1.83 33.00 -19.47
CA ALA A 72 2.59 33.45 -18.31
C ALA A 72 1.87 34.56 -17.51
N ALA A 73 1.25 35.51 -18.22
CA ALA A 73 0.51 36.62 -17.60
C ALA A 73 -0.73 36.16 -16.81
N ALA A 74 -1.36 35.05 -17.21
CA ALA A 74 -2.54 34.49 -16.53
C ALA A 74 -2.14 33.52 -15.42
N LEU A 75 -1.06 32.77 -15.60
CA LEU A 75 -0.59 31.77 -14.64
C LEU A 75 0.17 32.40 -13.47
N GLY A 76 0.86 33.52 -13.69
CA GLY A 76 1.63 34.20 -12.63
C GLY A 76 2.75 33.34 -12.04
N VAL A 77 3.28 32.39 -12.81
CA VAL A 77 4.35 31.48 -12.40
C VAL A 77 5.66 31.88 -13.05
N GLU A 78 6.74 31.82 -12.28
CA GLU A 78 8.12 32.03 -12.76
C GLU A 78 8.99 30.84 -12.35
N PRO A 79 10.06 30.53 -13.11
CA PRO A 79 11.06 29.57 -12.67
C PRO A 79 11.64 29.96 -11.31
N VAL A 80 11.81 28.96 -10.44
CA VAL A 80 12.40 29.17 -9.11
C VAL A 80 13.85 29.61 -9.27
N LYS A 81 14.23 30.69 -8.58
CA LYS A 81 15.59 31.22 -8.54
C LYS A 81 16.39 30.58 -7.42
N GLN A 82 17.71 30.55 -7.56
CA GLN A 82 18.60 29.90 -6.59
C GLN A 82 18.45 30.49 -5.17
N GLU A 83 18.18 31.79 -5.07
CA GLU A 83 18.05 32.51 -3.80
C GLU A 83 16.77 32.15 -3.03
N GLN A 84 15.80 31.49 -3.68
CA GLN A 84 14.58 31.01 -3.04
C GLN A 84 14.78 29.65 -2.35
N PHE A 85 15.90 28.98 -2.59
CA PHE A 85 16.31 27.81 -1.82
C PHE A 85 17.03 28.26 -0.54
N GLY A 86 16.80 27.53 0.55
CA GLY A 86 17.47 27.83 1.83
C GLY A 86 18.99 27.75 1.73
N ALA A 87 19.69 28.64 2.42
CA ALA A 87 21.13 28.64 2.50
C ALA A 87 21.61 27.52 3.44
N PHE A 88 22.87 27.10 3.29
CA PHE A 88 23.51 26.19 4.24
C PHE A 88 23.49 26.73 5.68
N ALA A 89 23.49 28.05 5.86
CA ALA A 89 23.36 28.70 7.16
C ALA A 89 21.98 28.53 7.80
N ASP A 90 20.95 28.25 7.01
CA ASP A 90 19.58 28.02 7.48
C ASP A 90 19.36 26.56 7.92
N LEU A 91 20.34 25.69 7.69
CA LEU A 91 20.28 24.30 8.15
C LEU A 91 20.44 24.25 9.67
N PRO A 92 19.50 23.62 10.40
CA PRO A 92 19.66 23.46 11.85
C PRO A 92 20.88 22.60 12.15
N MET A 93 21.60 22.97 13.22
CA MET A 93 22.75 22.19 13.67
C MET A 93 22.32 20.77 14.02
N ARG A 94 23.15 19.79 13.65
CA ARG A 94 22.93 18.39 14.02
C ARG A 94 22.78 18.29 15.56
N PRO A 95 21.76 17.59 16.08
CA PRO A 95 21.60 17.42 17.52
C PRO A 95 22.84 16.77 18.13
N VAL A 96 23.09 17.08 19.41
CA VAL A 96 24.18 16.48 20.18
C VAL A 96 24.03 14.96 20.13
N LYS A 97 25.13 14.25 19.82
CA LYS A 97 25.13 12.78 19.84
C LYS A 97 24.72 12.32 21.26
N PRO A 98 23.81 11.34 21.41
CA PRO A 98 23.47 10.78 22.71
C PRO A 98 24.74 10.32 23.44
N ASN A 99 24.82 10.59 24.75
CA ASN A 99 25.95 10.15 25.56
C ASN A 99 25.83 8.65 25.83
N SER A 100 26.40 7.84 24.93
CA SER A 100 26.37 6.38 25.04
C SER A 100 27.01 5.88 26.34
N ALA A 101 28.10 6.51 26.80
CA ALA A 101 28.76 6.10 28.04
C ALA A 101 27.87 6.30 29.28
N ALA A 102 27.11 7.40 29.33
CA ALA A 102 26.15 7.63 30.41
C ALA A 102 24.97 6.65 30.36
N MET A 103 24.53 6.26 29.16
CA MET A 103 23.50 5.24 28.97
C MET A 103 24.01 3.86 29.39
N ASP A 104 25.23 3.50 29.01
CA ASP A 104 25.85 2.22 29.38
C ASP A 104 26.05 2.13 30.90
N SER A 105 26.44 3.23 31.56
CA SER A 105 26.52 3.28 33.02
C SER A 105 25.16 3.16 33.69
N LEU A 106 24.12 3.79 33.13
CA LEU A 106 22.75 3.68 33.63
C LEU A 106 22.27 2.22 33.55
N PHE A 107 22.46 1.56 32.41
CA PHE A 107 22.04 0.18 32.22
C PHE A 107 22.79 -0.79 33.15
N THR A 108 24.08 -0.56 33.37
CA THR A 108 24.86 -1.37 34.31
C THR A 108 24.39 -1.19 35.76
N ALA A 109 24.03 0.03 36.17
CA ALA A 109 23.49 0.30 37.51
C ALA A 109 22.12 -0.37 37.72
N LEU A 110 21.23 -0.28 36.73
CA LEU A 110 19.93 -0.94 36.73
C LEU A 110 20.07 -2.48 36.80
N GLU A 111 21.02 -3.07 36.07
CA GLU A 111 21.28 -4.52 36.11
C GLU A 111 21.85 -4.98 37.45
N ALA A 112 22.64 -4.12 38.11
CA ALA A 112 23.11 -4.34 39.47
C ALA A 112 22.03 -4.15 40.54
N GLY A 113 20.78 -3.82 40.15
CA GLY A 113 19.66 -3.61 41.06
C GLY A 113 19.72 -2.29 41.82
N ILE A 114 20.51 -1.32 41.36
CA ILE A 114 20.62 0.02 41.93
C ILE A 114 19.62 0.91 41.19
N ASP A 115 18.52 1.30 41.85
CA ASP A 115 17.57 2.24 41.26
C ASP A 115 18.17 3.66 41.32
N PRO A 116 18.42 4.32 40.17
CA PRO A 116 18.96 5.68 40.16
C PRO A 116 18.00 6.72 40.76
N ILE A 117 16.72 6.40 40.97
CA ILE A 117 15.77 7.29 41.64
C ILE A 117 16.07 7.41 43.14
N ASP A 118 16.50 6.32 43.79
CA ASP A 118 16.85 6.34 45.22
C ASP A 118 17.99 7.32 45.50
N ALA A 119 18.99 7.36 44.62
CA ALA A 119 20.12 8.30 44.72
C ALA A 119 19.71 9.78 44.50
N ILE A 120 18.61 10.03 43.78
CA ILE A 120 18.06 11.38 43.59
C ILE A 120 17.22 11.80 44.79
N LEU A 121 16.42 10.88 45.34
CA LEU A 121 15.63 11.09 46.56
C LEU A 121 16.51 11.39 47.78
N GLU A 122 17.64 10.67 47.91
CA GLU A 122 18.62 10.88 48.97
C GLU A 122 19.36 12.24 48.85
N LEU A 123 19.57 12.72 47.62
CA LEU A 123 20.18 14.03 47.34
C LEU A 123 19.22 15.21 47.58
N GLU A 124 17.93 15.01 47.36
CA GLU A 124 16.88 16.00 47.65
C GLU A 124 16.38 15.94 49.11
N GLY A 125 16.89 14.98 49.91
CA GLY A 125 16.63 14.86 51.34
C GLY A 125 15.22 14.36 51.68
N ILE A 126 14.63 13.57 50.79
CA ILE A 126 13.30 12.99 50.96
C ILE A 126 13.52 11.48 51.16
N GLU A 127 13.31 10.98 52.39
CA GLU A 127 13.20 9.54 52.66
C GLU A 127 11.94 8.92 52.04
#